data_AF-I1Q6Y1-F1
#
_entry.id   AF-I1Q6Y1-F1
#
_cell.length_a   1.000
_cell.length_b   1.000
_cell.length_c   1.000
_cell.angle_alpha   90.00
_cell.angle_beta   90.00
_cell.angle_gamma   90.00
#
_symmetry.space_group_name_H-M   'P 1'
#
loop_
_entity.id
_entity.type
_entity.pdbx_description
1 polymer ?
#
loop_
_entity_poly.entity_id
_entity_poly.type
_entity_poly.pdbx_seq_one_letter_code
_entity_poly.pdbx_strand_id
1 'polypeptide(L)'
;MQILHDADSYHGEDLSVMHRSLLIALKATSAAGLYDHQISCRIESMLSRYSWKKRIHILLCGGKKIPIQQVLMLDNEGSSLEICGEDFFKLEINKIKETSLQWLAKAEKTTLDSGKLALDLVYGLIIEGESLTVHVEKELKLLRDRSVLYCICRKPYDNRAMIACDQCDEWYHFDCIKLHGPPPKTFYCPACRPNNGGEYISLPCLAHEDDRSTTEAGPHTPPASCEAAGRVGAIQCNSSSQWEKTHVRVDLIKLLRCHSETDSSWRESKRVLHRTARRRSNFLGLL
;
A
#
# COMPACT_ATOMS: atom_id res chain seq x y z
N MET A 1 -25.93 -9.27 31.06
CA MET A 1 -26.52 -8.63 29.86
C MET A 1 -26.18 -7.16 29.76
N GLN A 2 -26.37 -6.35 30.81
CA GLN A 2 -26.02 -4.90 30.80
C GLN A 2 -24.56 -4.61 30.36
N ILE A 3 -23.59 -5.36 30.90
CA ILE A 3 -22.15 -5.21 30.56
C ILE A 3 -21.86 -5.40 29.05
N LEU A 4 -22.59 -6.29 28.38
CA LEU A 4 -22.44 -6.50 26.93
C LEU A 4 -23.09 -5.35 26.15
N HIS A 5 -24.22 -4.83 26.62
CA HIS A 5 -24.90 -3.70 25.99
C HIS A 5 -24.06 -2.42 26.08
N ASP A 6 -23.53 -2.10 27.26
CA ASP A 6 -22.74 -0.89 27.48
C ASP A 6 -21.44 -0.89 26.66
N ALA A 7 -20.84 -2.06 26.50
CA ALA A 7 -19.64 -2.24 25.70
C ALA A 7 -19.91 -2.25 24.18
N ASP A 8 -21.12 -2.65 23.78
CA ASP A 8 -21.57 -2.59 22.38
C ASP A 8 -21.86 -1.15 21.93
N SER A 9 -22.33 -0.30 22.84
CA SER A 9 -22.53 1.14 22.62
C SER A 9 -21.25 1.97 22.73
N TYR A 10 -20.10 1.35 23.03
CA TYR A 10 -18.85 2.08 23.17
C TYR A 10 -18.18 2.32 21.81
N HIS A 11 -18.08 3.60 21.45
CA HIS A 11 -17.55 4.10 20.17
C HIS A 11 -16.19 4.80 20.28
N GLY A 12 -15.58 4.81 21.47
CA GLY A 12 -14.31 5.48 21.71
C GLY A 12 -13.07 4.68 21.32
N GLU A 13 -11.92 5.32 21.46
CA GLU A 13 -10.59 4.77 21.11
C GLU A 13 -10.07 3.72 22.11
N ASP A 14 -10.56 3.71 23.36
CA ASP A 14 -10.03 2.84 24.40
C ASP A 14 -10.59 1.40 24.30
N LEU A 15 -9.79 0.55 23.67
CA LEU A 15 -10.07 -0.88 23.56
C LEU A 15 -10.07 -1.63 24.90
N SER A 16 -9.54 -1.04 25.98
CA SER A 16 -9.50 -1.66 27.31
C SER A 16 -10.91 -1.88 27.87
N VAL A 17 -11.84 -0.97 27.56
CA VAL A 17 -13.25 -1.04 27.98
C VAL A 17 -13.90 -2.29 27.39
N MET A 18 -13.78 -2.48 26.07
CA MET A 18 -14.32 -3.66 25.39
C MET A 18 -13.62 -4.94 25.84
N HIS A 19 -12.29 -4.92 26.00
CA HIS A 19 -11.53 -6.07 26.49
C HIS A 19 -11.98 -6.51 27.88
N ARG A 20 -12.14 -5.56 28.81
CA ARG A 20 -12.60 -5.84 30.19
C ARG A 20 -14.01 -6.41 30.19
N SER A 21 -14.93 -5.82 29.42
CA SER A 21 -16.31 -6.29 29.32
C SER A 21 -16.41 -7.69 28.72
N LEU A 22 -15.63 -7.99 27.67
CA LEU A 22 -15.52 -9.34 27.09
C LEU A 22 -14.99 -10.36 28.11
N LEU A 23 -13.94 -10.01 28.84
CA LEU A 23 -13.35 -10.87 29.87
C LEU A 23 -14.36 -11.19 30.99
N ILE A 24 -15.10 -10.18 31.46
CA ILE A 24 -16.14 -10.36 32.48
C ILE A 24 -17.27 -11.24 31.94
N ALA A 25 -17.75 -10.98 30.73
CA ALA A 25 -18.81 -11.78 30.11
C ALA A 25 -18.41 -13.26 29.96
N LEU A 26 -17.20 -13.53 29.49
CA LEU A 26 -16.67 -14.90 29.34
C LEU A 26 -16.50 -15.62 30.68
N LYS A 27 -16.01 -14.92 31.71
CA LYS A 27 -15.91 -15.49 33.06
C LYS A 27 -17.29 -15.80 33.65
N ALA A 28 -18.25 -14.90 33.47
CA ALA A 28 -19.61 -15.07 33.97
C ALA A 28 -20.33 -16.24 33.29
N THR A 29 -20.21 -16.38 31.96
CA THR A 29 -20.82 -17.51 31.24
C THR A 29 -20.17 -18.84 31.61
N SER A 30 -18.85 -18.87 31.79
CA SER A 30 -18.14 -20.08 32.26
C SER A 30 -18.54 -20.46 33.68
N ALA A 31 -18.68 -19.50 34.60
CA ALA A 31 -19.02 -19.77 36.00
C ALA A 31 -20.49 -20.17 36.19
N ALA A 32 -21.39 -19.58 35.41
CA ALA A 32 -22.81 -19.89 35.47
C ALA A 32 -23.16 -21.23 34.79
N GLY A 33 -22.29 -21.77 33.92
CA GLY A 33 -22.59 -22.95 33.11
C GLY A 33 -23.72 -22.73 32.10
N LEU A 34 -24.14 -21.47 31.90
CA LEU A 34 -25.25 -21.08 31.04
C LEU A 34 -24.75 -20.85 29.61
N TYR A 35 -24.68 -21.94 28.85
CA TYR A 35 -24.47 -21.89 27.40
C TYR A 35 -25.80 -21.71 26.68
N ASP A 36 -26.37 -20.52 26.83
CA ASP A 36 -27.44 -20.11 25.94
C ASP A 36 -26.86 -19.75 24.57
N HIS A 37 -27.51 -20.22 23.51
CA HIS A 37 -27.10 -19.95 22.13
C HIS A 37 -27.10 -18.44 21.86
N GLN A 38 -28.10 -17.72 22.38
CA GLN A 38 -28.20 -16.28 22.18
C GLN A 38 -27.07 -15.50 22.86
N ILE A 39 -26.68 -15.88 24.07
CA ILE A 39 -25.53 -15.28 24.78
C ILE A 39 -24.22 -15.58 24.04
N SER A 40 -24.05 -16.80 23.54
CA SER A 40 -22.85 -17.22 22.80
C SER A 40 -22.70 -16.41 21.51
N CYS A 41 -23.78 -16.27 20.71
CA CYS A 41 -23.78 -15.47 19.49
C CYS A 41 -23.46 -13.99 19.77
N ARG A 42 -23.96 -13.41 20.87
CA ARG A 42 -23.62 -12.03 21.25
C ARG A 42 -22.14 -11.87 21.59
N ILE A 43 -21.56 -12.82 22.33
CA ILE A 43 -20.13 -12.79 22.66
C ILE A 43 -19.28 -12.94 21.40
N GLU A 44 -19.64 -13.83 20.47
CA GLU A 44 -18.93 -14.00 19.19
C GLU A 44 -18.99 -12.75 18.31
N SER A 45 -20.15 -12.11 18.21
CA SER A 45 -20.31 -10.84 17.49
C SER A 45 -19.45 -9.74 18.12
N MET A 46 -19.47 -9.61 19.44
CA MET A 46 -18.66 -8.63 20.17
C MET A 46 -17.15 -8.89 20.00
N LEU A 47 -16.72 -10.15 20.00
CA LEU A 47 -15.33 -10.54 19.72
C LEU A 47 -14.90 -10.19 18.30
N SER A 48 -15.79 -10.38 17.32
CA SER A 48 -15.54 -10.04 15.92
C SER A 48 -15.31 -8.53 15.77
N ARG A 49 -16.18 -7.70 16.38
CA ARG A 49 -16.02 -6.24 16.42
C ARG A 49 -14.75 -5.81 17.15
N TYR A 50 -14.44 -6.41 18.31
CA TYR A 50 -13.20 -6.13 19.03
C TYR A 50 -11.95 -6.49 18.22
N SER A 51 -11.94 -7.66 17.59
CA SER A 51 -10.83 -8.11 16.74
C SER A 51 -10.59 -7.15 15.58
N TRP A 52 -11.66 -6.72 14.92
CA TRP A 52 -11.61 -5.71 13.86
C TRP A 52 -11.05 -4.37 14.37
N LYS A 53 -11.56 -3.83 15.48
CA LYS A 53 -11.05 -2.57 16.06
C LYS A 53 -9.57 -2.70 16.46
N LYS A 54 -9.17 -3.84 17.03
CA LYS A 54 -7.77 -4.10 17.41
C LYS A 54 -6.84 -4.14 16.19
N ARG A 55 -7.28 -4.70 15.07
CA ARG A 55 -6.50 -4.69 13.82
C ARG A 55 -6.26 -3.25 13.33
N ILE A 56 -7.27 -2.39 13.42
CA ILE A 56 -7.15 -0.97 13.06
C ILE A 56 -6.26 -0.22 14.05
N HIS A 57 -6.40 -0.46 15.36
CA HIS A 57 -5.51 0.12 16.36
C HIS A 57 -4.03 -0.23 16.09
N ILE A 58 -3.73 -1.49 15.78
CA ILE A 58 -2.37 -1.91 15.41
C ILE A 58 -1.90 -1.22 14.14
N LEU A 59 -2.79 -0.95 13.17
CA LEU A 59 -2.45 -0.20 11.97
C LEU A 59 -2.17 1.28 12.26
N LEU A 60 -2.94 1.91 13.15
CA LEU A 60 -2.74 3.32 13.51
C LEU A 60 -1.46 3.53 14.32
N CYS A 61 -1.11 2.58 15.21
CA CYS A 61 0.12 2.64 16.00
C CYS A 61 1.34 2.04 15.28
N GLY A 62 1.11 1.07 14.40
CA GLY A 62 2.14 0.35 13.69
C GLY A 62 2.56 1.15 12.47
N GLY A 63 3.71 1.82 12.53
CA GLY A 63 4.27 2.61 11.43
C GLY A 63 4.59 1.85 10.13
N LYS A 64 4.08 0.62 9.97
CA LYS A 64 4.23 -0.19 8.77
C LYS A 64 3.14 0.20 7.78
N LYS A 65 3.57 0.68 6.60
CA LYS A 65 2.68 0.97 5.48
C LYS A 65 1.99 -0.31 4.99
N ILE A 66 0.69 -0.24 4.75
CA ILE A 66 -0.10 -1.37 4.24
C ILE A 66 -0.62 -1.12 2.82
N PRO A 67 -0.90 -2.16 2.02
CA PRO A 67 -1.54 -1.97 0.71
C PRO A 67 -2.94 -1.37 0.84
N ILE A 68 -3.33 -0.50 -0.10
CA ILE A 68 -4.68 0.10 -0.14
C ILE A 68 -5.80 -0.95 -0.17
N GLN A 69 -5.57 -2.09 -0.81
CA GLN A 69 -6.53 -3.19 -0.84
C GLN A 69 -6.89 -3.70 0.57
N GLN A 70 -5.93 -3.69 1.49
CA GLN A 70 -6.20 -4.09 2.87
C GLN A 70 -7.03 -3.05 3.63
N VAL A 71 -6.84 -1.75 3.35
CA VAL A 71 -7.71 -0.68 3.88
C VAL A 71 -9.14 -0.87 3.41
N LEU A 72 -9.34 -1.12 2.11
CA LEU A 72 -10.66 -1.37 1.53
C LEU A 72 -11.33 -2.62 2.13
N MET A 73 -10.56 -3.68 2.35
CA MET A 73 -11.06 -4.88 3.02
C MET A 73 -11.48 -4.60 4.47
N LEU A 74 -10.67 -3.88 5.25
CA LEU A 74 -11.01 -3.51 6.63
C LEU A 74 -12.25 -2.62 6.69
N ASP A 75 -12.39 -1.69 5.76
CA ASP A 75 -13.58 -0.85 5.69
C ASP A 75 -14.86 -1.67 5.39
N ASN A 76 -14.80 -2.56 4.40
CA ASN A 76 -15.90 -3.47 4.06
C ASN A 76 -16.24 -4.44 5.19
N GLU A 77 -15.23 -4.97 5.90
CA GLU A 77 -15.40 -5.80 7.08
C GLU A 77 -16.13 -5.04 8.19
N GLY A 78 -15.77 -3.77 8.43
CA GLY A 78 -16.47 -2.92 9.41
C GLY A 78 -17.93 -2.67 9.04
N SER A 79 -18.22 -2.49 7.75
CA SER A 79 -19.62 -2.38 7.27
C SER A 79 -20.39 -3.69 7.41
N SER A 80 -19.74 -4.83 7.18
CA SER A 80 -20.34 -6.17 7.35
C SER A 80 -20.64 -6.50 8.81
N LEU A 81 -19.83 -5.95 9.72
CA LEU A 81 -20.01 -6.06 11.17
C LEU A 81 -21.00 -5.02 11.73
N GLU A 82 -21.66 -4.24 10.86
CA GLU A 82 -22.62 -3.20 11.24
C GLU A 82 -22.05 -2.21 12.28
N ILE A 83 -20.75 -1.89 12.17
CA ILE A 83 -20.12 -0.88 13.03
C ILE A 83 -20.77 0.48 12.75
N CYS A 84 -21.14 1.19 13.83
CA CYS A 84 -21.71 2.53 13.75
C CYS A 84 -20.78 3.49 12.97
N GLY A 85 -21.36 4.37 12.15
CA GLY A 85 -20.59 5.36 11.40
C GLY A 85 -19.86 6.37 12.29
N GLU A 86 -20.32 6.55 13.52
CA GLU A 86 -19.71 7.44 14.54
C GLU A 86 -18.58 6.74 15.33
N ASP A 87 -18.34 5.45 15.09
CA ASP A 87 -17.28 4.70 15.75
C ASP A 87 -15.90 5.24 15.37
N PHE A 88 -15.06 5.51 16.36
CA PHE A 88 -13.71 6.05 16.16
C PHE A 88 -12.90 5.27 15.12
N PHE A 89 -12.88 3.94 15.21
CA PHE A 89 -12.09 3.11 14.29
C PHE A 89 -12.67 3.10 12.87
N LYS A 90 -14.01 3.23 12.76
CA LYS A 90 -14.69 3.34 11.46
C LYS A 90 -14.42 4.69 10.79
N LEU A 91 -14.40 5.78 11.57
CA LEU A 91 -14.02 7.09 11.08
C LEU A 91 -12.56 7.12 10.61
N GLU A 92 -11.63 6.58 11.41
CA GLU A 92 -10.21 6.57 11.04
C GLU A 92 -9.92 5.73 9.80
N ILE A 93 -10.50 4.53 9.67
CA ILE A 93 -10.29 3.72 8.46
C ILE A 93 -10.91 4.38 7.21
N ASN A 94 -12.07 5.05 7.37
CA ASN A 94 -12.68 5.82 6.29
C ASN A 94 -11.81 7.00 5.86
N LYS A 95 -11.27 7.74 6.82
CA LYS A 95 -10.34 8.85 6.55
C LYS A 95 -9.10 8.38 5.81
N ILE A 96 -8.48 7.28 6.23
CA ILE A 96 -7.33 6.68 5.54
C ILE A 96 -7.71 6.27 4.12
N LYS A 97 -8.86 5.61 3.94
CA LYS A 97 -9.38 5.21 2.62
C LYS A 97 -9.55 6.42 1.70
N GLU A 98 -10.27 7.43 2.15
CA GLU A 98 -10.59 8.62 1.34
C GLU A 98 -9.34 9.40 0.96
N THR A 99 -8.48 9.71 1.93
CA THR A 99 -7.22 10.43 1.69
C THR A 99 -6.32 9.68 0.71
N SER A 100 -6.22 8.35 0.85
CA SER A 100 -5.41 7.53 -0.05
C SER A 100 -5.99 7.49 -1.46
N LEU A 101 -7.30 7.32 -1.63
CA LEU A 101 -7.95 7.29 -2.94
C LEU A 101 -7.88 8.65 -3.65
N GLN A 102 -8.09 9.74 -2.90
CA GLN A 102 -7.95 11.10 -3.41
C GLN A 102 -6.51 11.36 -3.89
N TRP A 103 -5.52 10.95 -3.10
CA TRP A 103 -4.12 11.08 -3.49
C TRP A 103 -3.79 10.26 -4.73
N LEU A 104 -4.24 9.00 -4.81
CA LEU A 104 -4.03 8.13 -5.98
C LEU A 104 -4.61 8.75 -7.26
N ALA A 105 -5.83 9.29 -7.20
CA ALA A 105 -6.45 9.97 -8.33
C ALA A 105 -5.67 11.24 -8.74
N LYS A 106 -5.18 12.01 -7.76
CA LYS A 106 -4.35 13.20 -8.01
C LYS A 106 -3.01 12.81 -8.63
N ALA A 107 -2.38 11.74 -8.15
CA ALA A 107 -1.12 11.20 -8.68
C ALA A 107 -1.28 10.74 -10.13
N GLU A 108 -2.30 9.93 -10.44
CA GLU A 108 -2.59 9.47 -11.79
C GLU A 108 -2.78 10.65 -12.76
N LYS A 109 -3.64 11.60 -12.40
CA LYS A 109 -3.85 12.81 -13.20
C LYS A 109 -2.57 13.61 -13.44
N THR A 110 -1.71 13.70 -12.43
CA THR A 110 -0.44 14.42 -12.47
C THR A 110 0.60 13.72 -13.35
N THR A 111 0.59 12.39 -13.42
CA THR A 111 1.48 11.64 -14.32
C THR A 111 1.13 11.78 -15.80
N LEU A 112 -0.15 12.06 -16.11
CA LEU A 112 -0.68 12.15 -17.48
C LEU A 112 -0.81 13.59 -18.00
N ASP A 113 -0.36 14.59 -17.25
CA ASP A 113 -0.62 16.00 -17.56
C ASP A 113 0.35 16.60 -18.60
N SER A 114 1.35 15.85 -19.05
CA SER A 114 2.41 16.30 -19.97
C SER A 114 3.15 17.56 -19.50
N GLY A 115 3.39 17.69 -18.19
CA GLY A 115 4.13 18.81 -17.61
C GLY A 115 3.30 20.08 -17.41
N LYS A 116 1.96 20.00 -17.40
CA LYS A 116 1.08 21.16 -17.16
C LYS A 116 1.13 21.67 -15.72
N LEU A 117 1.20 20.77 -14.75
CA LEU A 117 1.33 21.12 -13.34
C LEU A 117 2.75 21.64 -13.04
N ALA A 118 2.84 22.68 -12.22
CA ALA A 118 4.12 23.23 -11.78
C ALA A 118 4.87 22.21 -10.88
N LEU A 119 6.21 22.21 -10.96
CA LEU A 119 7.05 21.21 -10.29
C LEU A 119 6.95 21.26 -8.76
N ASP A 120 6.80 22.45 -8.18
CA ASP A 120 6.58 22.65 -6.75
C ASP A 120 5.37 21.86 -6.24
N LEU A 121 4.27 21.89 -6.99
CA LEU A 121 3.05 21.14 -6.68
C LEU A 121 3.25 19.62 -6.85
N VAL A 122 4.07 19.20 -7.81
CA VAL A 122 4.44 17.77 -7.99
C VAL A 122 5.27 17.28 -6.81
N TYR A 123 6.26 18.05 -6.35
CA TYR A 123 7.04 17.71 -5.17
C TYR A 123 6.19 17.68 -3.90
N GLY A 124 5.26 18.65 -3.76
CA GLY A 124 4.26 18.61 -2.68
C GLY A 124 3.46 17.31 -2.69
N LEU A 125 3.04 16.84 -3.87
CA LEU A 125 2.31 15.59 -4.02
C LEU A 125 3.16 14.35 -3.66
N ILE A 126 4.45 14.35 -3.99
CA ILE A 126 5.38 13.28 -3.60
C ILE A 126 5.51 13.22 -2.07
N ILE A 127 5.68 14.36 -1.41
CA ILE A 127 5.77 14.46 0.05
C ILE A 127 4.46 13.99 0.71
N GLU A 128 3.31 14.41 0.18
CA GLU A 128 2.00 13.92 0.61
C GLU A 128 1.95 12.38 0.54
N GLY A 129 2.38 11.78 -0.58
CA GLY A 129 2.37 10.33 -0.78
C GLY A 129 3.32 9.56 0.14
N GLU A 130 4.49 10.13 0.44
CA GLU A 130 5.45 9.56 1.39
C GLU A 130 4.91 9.57 2.83
N SER A 131 4.05 10.52 3.17
CA SER A 131 3.40 10.61 4.48
C SER A 131 2.18 9.69 4.66
N LEU A 132 1.68 9.06 3.58
CA LEU A 132 0.53 8.18 3.66
C LEU A 132 0.80 6.90 4.47
N THR A 133 -0.25 6.42 5.14
CA THR A 133 -0.26 5.12 5.85
C THR A 133 -0.30 3.93 4.89
N VAL A 134 -0.55 4.18 3.59
CA VAL A 134 -0.61 3.16 2.54
C VAL A 134 0.68 3.06 1.73
N HIS A 135 0.94 1.87 1.18
CA HIS A 135 2.06 1.63 0.29
C HIS A 135 1.73 2.09 -1.15
N VAL A 136 2.43 3.12 -1.62
CA VAL A 136 2.22 3.79 -2.93
C VAL A 136 3.51 3.99 -3.73
N GLU A 137 4.47 3.05 -3.60
CA GLU A 137 5.81 3.22 -4.18
C GLU A 137 5.79 3.30 -5.72
N LYS A 138 4.85 2.60 -6.36
CA LYS A 138 4.73 2.62 -7.83
C LYS A 138 4.34 4.00 -8.32
N GLU A 139 3.36 4.61 -7.68
CA GLU A 139 2.84 5.94 -8.02
C GLU A 139 3.87 7.02 -7.70
N LEU A 140 4.59 6.90 -6.57
CA LEU A 140 5.70 7.79 -6.25
C LEU A 140 6.81 7.73 -7.30
N LYS A 141 7.15 6.54 -7.79
CA LYS A 141 8.12 6.41 -8.88
C LYS A 141 7.65 7.14 -10.15
N LEU A 142 6.40 6.97 -10.56
CA LEU A 142 5.85 7.67 -11.73
C LEU A 142 5.84 9.20 -11.55
N LEU A 143 5.55 9.70 -10.34
CA LEU A 143 5.63 11.13 -10.05
C LEU A 143 7.06 11.66 -10.09
N ARG A 144 8.03 10.87 -9.60
CA ARG A 144 9.46 11.18 -9.73
C ARG A 144 9.89 11.22 -11.20
N ASP A 145 9.49 10.24 -11.99
CA ASP A 145 9.77 10.21 -13.44
C ASP A 145 9.17 11.43 -14.15
N ARG A 146 7.95 11.83 -13.77
CA ARG A 146 7.31 13.07 -14.27
C ARG A 146 8.06 14.34 -13.87
N SER A 147 8.79 14.34 -12.75
CA SER A 147 9.55 15.51 -12.28
C SER A 147 10.86 15.74 -13.04
N VAL A 148 11.32 14.74 -13.80
CA VAL A 148 12.49 14.86 -14.66
C VAL A 148 12.11 15.61 -15.94
N LEU A 149 12.77 16.74 -16.17
CA LEU A 149 12.52 17.59 -17.32
C LEU A 149 13.63 17.45 -18.34
N TYR A 150 13.24 17.48 -19.61
CA TYR A 150 14.14 17.41 -20.74
C TYR A 150 13.96 18.63 -21.64
N CYS A 151 14.90 18.78 -22.58
CA CYS A 151 14.86 19.73 -23.67
C CYS A 151 14.84 21.20 -23.19
N ILE A 152 14.99 22.12 -24.14
CA ILE A 152 14.86 23.56 -23.88
C ILE A 152 13.44 23.96 -23.45
N CYS A 153 12.42 23.15 -23.77
CA CYS A 153 11.04 23.44 -23.37
C CYS A 153 10.73 23.07 -21.92
N ARG A 154 11.67 22.45 -21.18
CA ARG A 154 11.54 22.07 -19.77
C ARG A 154 10.26 21.26 -19.52
N LYS A 155 10.05 20.21 -20.31
CA LYS A 155 8.90 19.30 -20.19
C LYS A 155 9.37 17.87 -19.89
N PRO A 156 8.55 17.07 -19.18
CA PRO A 156 8.84 15.66 -19.02
C PRO A 156 8.79 14.92 -20.35
N TYR A 157 9.28 13.69 -20.36
CA TYR A 157 9.24 12.83 -21.54
C TYR A 157 7.79 12.62 -22.01
N ASP A 158 7.50 12.95 -23.26
CA ASP A 158 6.13 12.97 -23.81
C ASP A 158 5.95 12.09 -25.07
N ASN A 159 6.70 10.98 -25.18
CA ASN A 159 6.71 10.03 -26.30
C ASN A 159 7.03 10.63 -27.68
N ARG A 160 7.41 11.91 -27.76
CA ARG A 160 7.85 12.55 -29.01
C ARG A 160 9.24 12.07 -29.38
N ALA A 161 9.58 12.21 -30.66
CA ALA A 161 10.93 11.92 -31.14
C ALA A 161 11.94 12.86 -30.48
N MET A 162 12.97 12.27 -29.85
CA MET A 162 14.03 12.99 -29.16
C MET A 162 15.40 12.52 -29.60
N ILE A 163 16.38 13.42 -29.55
CA ILE A 163 17.80 13.14 -29.82
C ILE A 163 18.65 13.62 -28.64
N ALA A 164 19.63 12.83 -28.23
CA ALA A 164 20.60 13.19 -27.20
C ALA A 164 21.75 14.00 -27.80
N CYS A 165 22.26 14.98 -27.06
CA CYS A 165 23.47 15.72 -27.41
C CYS A 165 24.71 14.91 -27.07
N ASP A 166 25.64 14.71 -28.02
CA ASP A 166 26.88 13.93 -27.82
C ASP A 166 27.87 14.57 -26.82
N GLN A 167 27.63 15.81 -26.39
CA GLN A 167 28.50 16.53 -25.47
C GLN A 167 27.95 16.63 -24.05
N CYS A 168 26.64 16.78 -23.87
CA CYS A 168 26.03 16.99 -22.55
C CYS A 168 24.96 15.95 -22.19
N ASP A 169 24.73 14.95 -23.06
CA ASP A 169 23.77 13.86 -22.90
C ASP A 169 22.31 14.30 -22.62
N GLU A 170 22.00 15.58 -22.82
CA GLU A 170 20.65 16.14 -22.67
C GLU A 170 19.80 15.79 -23.90
N TRP A 171 18.51 15.51 -23.66
CA TRP A 171 17.58 15.06 -24.69
C TRP A 171 16.73 16.22 -25.21
N TYR A 172 16.60 16.33 -26.53
CA TYR A 172 15.88 17.40 -27.20
C TYR A 172 14.80 16.85 -28.12
N HIS A 173 13.58 17.40 -28.04
CA HIS A 173 12.52 17.12 -29.00
C HIS A 173 12.89 17.65 -30.38
N PHE A 174 12.67 16.86 -31.43
CA PHE A 174 12.97 17.27 -32.81
C PHE A 174 12.29 18.59 -33.18
N ASP A 175 11.04 18.76 -32.76
CA ASP A 175 10.26 20.00 -33.00
C ASP A 175 10.88 21.21 -32.28
N CYS A 176 11.42 21.04 -31.08
CA CYS A 176 12.00 22.14 -30.30
C CYS A 176 13.30 22.67 -30.91
N ILE A 177 14.08 21.79 -31.55
CA ILE A 177 15.34 22.15 -32.23
C ILE A 177 15.16 22.31 -33.75
N LYS A 178 13.92 22.26 -34.26
CA LYS A 178 13.57 22.35 -35.69
C LYS A 178 14.33 21.33 -36.56
N LEU A 179 14.53 20.12 -36.06
CA LEU A 179 15.18 19.04 -36.79
C LEU A 179 14.16 18.39 -37.74
N HIS A 180 14.15 18.85 -38.99
CA HIS A 180 13.30 18.29 -40.05
C HIS A 180 14.13 17.34 -40.91
N GLY A 181 14.15 16.04 -40.58
CA GLY A 181 14.88 15.04 -41.36
C GLY A 181 15.27 13.80 -40.57
N PRO A 182 15.98 12.84 -41.21
CA PRO A 182 16.55 11.71 -40.50
C PRO A 182 17.56 12.19 -39.44
N PRO A 183 17.60 11.57 -38.25
CA PRO A 183 18.49 11.99 -37.19
C PRO A 183 19.96 11.88 -37.65
N PRO A 184 20.77 12.93 -37.44
CA PRO A 184 22.19 12.88 -37.77
C PRO A 184 22.90 11.87 -36.85
N LYS A 185 24.03 11.31 -37.32
CA LYS A 185 24.85 10.40 -36.50
C LYS A 185 25.49 11.08 -35.28
N THR A 186 25.74 12.38 -35.38
CA THR A 186 26.27 13.20 -34.30
C THR A 186 25.47 14.49 -34.19
N PHE A 187 25.01 14.82 -32.99
CA PHE A 187 24.20 16.00 -32.69
C PHE A 187 24.78 16.77 -31.50
N TYR A 188 24.92 18.09 -31.68
CA TYR A 188 25.32 19.01 -30.63
C TYR A 188 24.21 20.03 -30.40
N CYS A 189 23.80 20.21 -29.15
CA CYS A 189 22.73 21.14 -28.82
C CYS A 189 23.18 22.61 -28.95
N PRO A 190 22.23 23.56 -29.05
CA PRO A 190 22.54 24.99 -29.17
C PRO A 190 23.37 25.57 -28.02
N ALA A 191 23.28 24.97 -26.82
CA ALA A 191 24.08 25.38 -25.67
C ALA A 191 25.55 24.90 -25.77
N CYS A 192 25.77 23.70 -26.33
CA CYS A 192 27.09 23.10 -26.48
C CYS A 192 27.85 23.66 -27.69
N ARG A 193 27.15 23.89 -28.80
CA ARG A 193 27.70 24.52 -30.01
C ARG A 193 26.78 25.66 -30.49
N PRO A 194 26.91 26.85 -29.91
CA PRO A 194 26.12 28.02 -30.32
C PRO A 194 26.43 28.54 -31.74
N ASN A 195 27.46 27.99 -32.41
CA ASN A 195 28.02 28.56 -33.65
C ASN A 195 27.87 27.69 -34.92
N ASN A 196 26.90 26.77 -34.98
CA ASN A 196 26.53 26.17 -36.27
C ASN A 196 25.70 27.17 -37.07
N GLY A 197 26.35 27.91 -37.97
CA GLY A 197 25.80 29.03 -38.75
C GLY A 197 24.54 28.70 -39.56
N GLY A 198 23.38 28.99 -38.98
CA GLY A 198 22.09 28.98 -39.64
C GLY A 198 20.99 29.48 -38.71
N GLU A 199 20.75 30.79 -38.76
CA GLU A 199 19.60 31.54 -38.26
C GLU A 199 19.22 31.40 -36.77
N TYR A 200 19.52 32.49 -36.06
CA TYR A 200 18.96 32.89 -34.77
C TYR A 200 17.53 32.37 -34.54
N ILE A 201 17.33 31.59 -33.48
CA ILE A 201 16.00 31.39 -32.90
C ILE A 201 15.85 32.48 -31.84
N SER A 202 15.15 33.56 -32.18
CA SER A 202 14.70 34.54 -31.19
C SER A 202 13.75 33.85 -30.21
N LEU A 203 14.19 33.63 -28.97
CA LEU A 203 13.26 33.39 -27.87
C LEU A 203 12.43 34.66 -27.64
N PRO A 204 11.11 34.56 -27.43
CA PRO A 204 10.37 35.66 -26.82
C PRO A 204 10.86 35.85 -25.37
N CYS A 205 11.47 36.99 -25.09
CA CYS A 205 11.71 37.46 -23.74
C CYS A 205 10.35 37.62 -23.03
N LEU A 206 10.07 36.79 -22.03
CA LEU A 206 9.16 37.17 -20.96
C LEU A 206 9.98 38.00 -19.97
N ALA A 207 9.75 39.30 -19.99
CA ALA A 207 10.25 40.20 -18.97
C ALA A 207 9.71 39.75 -17.60
N HIS A 208 10.60 39.47 -16.66
CA HIS A 208 10.36 39.84 -15.27
C HIS A 208 11.69 40.12 -14.58
N GLU A 209 11.68 41.29 -13.94
CA GLU A 209 12.75 41.97 -13.23
C GLU A 209 13.44 41.12 -12.14
N ASP A 210 14.70 41.49 -11.90
CA ASP A 210 15.64 40.95 -10.92
C ASP A 210 15.07 40.72 -9.51
N ASP A 211 15.47 39.63 -8.85
CA ASP A 211 16.31 39.78 -7.66
C ASP A 211 17.18 38.54 -7.38
N ARG A 212 18.30 38.84 -6.74
CA ARG A 212 19.56 38.15 -6.55
C ARG A 212 19.50 37.12 -5.42
N SER A 213 20.13 35.95 -5.58
CA SER A 213 21.12 35.37 -4.62
C SER A 213 21.47 33.90 -4.92
N THR A 214 22.78 33.67 -5.05
CA THR A 214 23.58 32.42 -5.00
C THR A 214 23.06 31.33 -4.05
N THR A 215 23.10 30.05 -4.44
CA THR A 215 24.18 29.07 -4.13
C THR A 215 23.94 27.75 -4.90
N GLU A 216 25.02 27.09 -5.31
CA GLU A 216 25.08 25.84 -6.08
C GLU A 216 24.52 24.60 -5.36
N ALA A 217 23.86 23.72 -6.12
CA ALA A 217 24.02 22.25 -6.11
C ALA A 217 23.09 21.64 -7.20
N GLY A 218 23.67 21.18 -8.31
CA GLY A 218 22.91 20.50 -9.37
C GLY A 218 22.53 19.07 -8.98
N PRO A 219 21.31 18.57 -9.29
CA PRO A 219 21.01 17.16 -9.14
C PRO A 219 21.52 16.38 -10.35
N HIS A 220 22.31 15.36 -10.06
CA HIS A 220 22.81 14.38 -11.02
C HIS A 220 21.67 13.50 -11.57
N THR A 221 21.65 13.33 -12.89
CA THR A 221 20.86 12.34 -13.62
C THR A 221 21.55 10.96 -13.53
N PRO A 222 20.87 9.88 -13.12
CA PRO A 222 21.41 8.51 -13.23
C PRO A 222 21.02 7.86 -14.57
N PRO A 223 21.87 6.98 -15.14
CA PRO A 223 21.56 6.28 -16.39
C PRO A 223 20.63 5.07 -16.16
N ALA A 224 19.76 4.81 -17.13
CA ALA A 224 18.83 3.69 -17.17
C ALA A 224 19.40 2.49 -17.93
N SER A 225 19.11 1.27 -17.44
CA SER A 225 19.27 0.01 -18.18
C SER A 225 18.04 -0.88 -17.99
N CYS A 226 17.58 -1.49 -19.08
CA CYS A 226 16.44 -2.41 -19.16
C CYS A 226 16.82 -3.75 -19.79
N GLU A 227 15.85 -4.68 -19.77
CA GLU A 227 15.78 -6.07 -20.31
C GLU A 227 15.98 -7.20 -19.27
N ALA A 228 15.26 -8.34 -19.25
CA ALA A 228 14.34 -8.99 -20.19
C ALA A 228 13.35 -9.95 -19.47
N ALA A 229 12.36 -10.43 -20.23
CA ALA A 229 11.24 -11.31 -19.84
C ALA A 229 11.56 -12.81 -19.69
N GLY A 230 10.66 -13.56 -19.02
CA GLY A 230 10.60 -15.03 -19.01
C GLY A 230 9.19 -15.57 -18.69
N ARG A 231 8.74 -16.58 -19.45
CA ARG A 231 7.36 -17.12 -19.57
C ARG A 231 6.99 -18.26 -18.58
N VAL A 232 5.72 -18.70 -18.71
CA VAL A 232 5.07 -20.01 -18.42
C VAL A 232 4.26 -20.02 -17.11
N GLY A 233 3.01 -20.50 -17.02
CA GLY A 233 2.10 -21.18 -17.94
C GLY A 233 0.70 -21.33 -17.30
N ALA A 234 -0.31 -21.65 -18.11
CA ALA A 234 -1.70 -21.85 -17.70
C ALA A 234 -1.92 -23.24 -17.08
N ILE A 235 -2.68 -23.36 -15.98
CA ILE A 235 -3.49 -24.54 -15.64
C ILE A 235 -4.82 -24.11 -15.02
N GLN A 236 -5.86 -24.79 -15.49
CA GLN A 236 -7.28 -24.60 -15.32
C GLN A 236 -7.80 -25.14 -13.97
N CYS A 237 -8.95 -24.63 -13.56
CA CYS A 237 -9.76 -25.12 -12.45
C CYS A 237 -10.42 -26.48 -12.76
N ASN A 238 -10.63 -27.32 -11.73
CA ASN A 238 -11.92 -27.99 -11.58
C ASN A 238 -12.18 -28.61 -10.19
N SER A 239 -13.48 -28.57 -9.86
CA SER A 239 -14.30 -29.45 -9.01
C SER A 239 -14.02 -29.62 -7.51
N SER A 240 -14.98 -29.06 -6.74
CA SER A 240 -15.90 -29.76 -5.82
C SER A 240 -15.40 -30.92 -4.95
N SER A 241 -15.49 -30.74 -3.63
CA SER A 241 -16.15 -31.70 -2.75
C SER A 241 -16.51 -31.06 -1.41
N GLN A 242 -17.74 -31.32 -0.98
CA GLN A 242 -18.30 -31.06 0.36
C GLN A 242 -17.38 -31.56 1.49
N TRP A 243 -17.38 -30.84 2.62
CA TRP A 243 -17.36 -31.40 3.98
C TRP A 243 -17.87 -30.30 4.92
N GLU A 244 -19.13 -30.38 5.35
CA GLU A 244 -19.60 -31.09 6.55
C GLU A 244 -19.20 -30.38 7.85
N LYS A 245 -20.26 -29.95 8.55
CA LYS A 245 -20.26 -29.22 9.80
C LYS A 245 -19.74 -30.11 10.92
N THR A 246 -18.72 -29.65 11.66
CA THR A 246 -18.48 -30.11 13.03
C THR A 246 -18.04 -28.94 13.91
N HIS A 247 -18.89 -28.64 14.89
CA HIS A 247 -18.70 -27.67 15.97
C HIS A 247 -17.33 -27.82 16.65
N VAL A 248 -16.47 -26.81 16.52
CA VAL A 248 -15.28 -26.66 17.36
C VAL A 248 -15.60 -25.59 18.40
N ARG A 249 -15.81 -26.02 19.65
CA ARG A 249 -15.96 -25.14 20.81
C ARG A 249 -14.61 -24.46 21.05
N VAL A 250 -14.41 -23.29 20.45
CA VAL A 250 -13.22 -22.47 20.67
C VAL A 250 -13.22 -22.04 22.13
N ASP A 251 -12.12 -22.31 22.83
CA ASP A 251 -11.91 -21.88 24.20
C ASP A 251 -11.65 -20.36 24.18
N LEU A 252 -12.74 -19.59 24.20
CA LEU A 252 -12.79 -18.13 24.01
C LEU A 252 -11.84 -17.37 24.97
N ILE A 253 -11.44 -18.00 26.08
CA ILE A 253 -10.47 -17.48 27.04
C ILE A 253 -9.02 -17.57 26.51
N LYS A 254 -8.69 -18.61 25.72
CA LYS A 254 -7.37 -18.75 25.07
C LYS A 254 -7.16 -17.72 23.98
N LEU A 255 -8.22 -17.32 23.26
CA LEU A 255 -8.14 -16.23 22.28
C LEU A 255 -7.71 -14.92 22.94
N LEU A 256 -8.22 -14.60 24.13
CA LEU A 256 -7.80 -13.39 24.85
C LEU A 256 -6.38 -13.53 25.45
N ARG A 257 -5.97 -14.74 25.85
CA ARG A 257 -4.66 -15.00 26.48
C ARG A 257 -3.48 -15.11 25.48
N CYS A 258 -3.72 -15.61 24.27
CA CYS A 258 -2.70 -15.63 23.19
C CYS A 258 -2.34 -14.25 22.64
N HIS A 259 -3.03 -13.20 23.08
CA HIS A 259 -2.91 -11.86 22.53
C HIS A 259 -2.36 -10.82 23.52
N SER A 260 -1.90 -11.26 24.70
CA SER A 260 -1.15 -10.46 25.68
C SER A 260 0.36 -10.76 25.69
N GLU A 261 0.80 -11.81 24.98
CA GLU A 261 2.22 -12.10 24.75
C GLU A 261 2.55 -11.85 23.27
N THR A 262 3.71 -11.26 23.05
CA THR A 262 4.17 -10.58 21.84
C THR A 262 4.22 -11.43 20.57
N ASP A 263 4.06 -10.73 19.45
CA ASP A 263 4.62 -10.96 18.12
C ASP A 263 5.52 -12.21 17.97
N SER A 264 5.01 -13.22 17.26
CA SER A 264 5.73 -14.12 16.34
C SER A 264 4.88 -15.35 16.05
N SER A 265 4.48 -15.52 14.79
CA SER A 265 4.25 -16.81 14.10
C SER A 265 3.27 -16.64 12.94
N TRP A 266 3.70 -15.91 11.91
CA TRP A 266 3.45 -16.37 10.56
C TRP A 266 4.54 -17.41 10.24
N ARG A 267 4.09 -18.61 9.85
CA ARG A 267 4.83 -19.88 9.66
C ARG A 267 4.95 -20.73 10.92
N GLU A 268 4.12 -21.78 11.01
CA GLU A 268 4.58 -23.18 11.07
C GLU A 268 3.33 -24.09 10.99
N SER A 269 3.01 -24.59 9.80
CA SER A 269 2.15 -25.78 9.65
C SER A 269 2.89 -26.81 8.82
N LYS A 270 4.05 -27.21 9.34
CA LYS A 270 4.70 -28.47 9.00
C LYS A 270 5.41 -28.97 10.24
N ARG A 271 4.82 -29.96 10.93
CA ARG A 271 5.51 -31.20 11.30
C ARG A 271 4.55 -32.22 11.91
N VAL A 272 4.38 -33.30 11.16
CA VAL A 272 4.62 -34.70 11.54
C VAL A 272 4.34 -35.05 13.01
N LEU A 273 3.26 -35.81 13.23
CA LEU A 273 3.04 -36.61 14.43
C LEU A 273 3.46 -38.05 14.18
N HIS A 274 4.55 -38.46 14.82
CA HIS A 274 4.84 -39.84 15.26
C HIS A 274 4.52 -39.84 16.77
N ARG A 275 3.91 -40.82 17.46
CA ARG A 275 3.78 -42.29 17.38
C ARG A 275 2.67 -42.72 18.36
N THR A 276 2.15 -43.96 18.24
CA THR A 276 1.98 -44.96 19.35
C THR A 276 1.52 -46.30 18.72
N ALA A 277 2.34 -47.36 18.73
CA ALA A 277 2.34 -48.52 19.68
C ALA A 277 0.94 -49.18 19.79
N ARG A 278 0.68 -50.50 19.63
CA ARG A 278 1.48 -51.74 19.82
C ARG A 278 0.61 -52.95 19.40
N ARG A 279 1.15 -54.00 18.76
CA ARG A 279 0.97 -55.42 19.19
C ARG A 279 1.86 -56.39 18.41
N ARG A 280 2.26 -57.43 19.14
CA ARG A 280 3.25 -58.47 18.86
C ARG A 280 2.78 -59.47 17.79
N SER A 281 3.73 -59.98 17.01
CA SER A 281 3.81 -61.39 16.65
C SER A 281 5.27 -61.83 16.55
N ASN A 282 5.47 -63.10 16.87
CA ASN A 282 6.68 -63.76 17.32
C ASN A 282 7.66 -64.16 16.20
N PHE A 283 8.94 -64.23 16.59
CA PHE A 283 9.92 -65.31 16.35
C PHE A 283 10.61 -65.57 14.99
N LEU A 284 11.90 -65.92 15.16
CA LEU A 284 12.89 -66.57 14.28
C LEU A 284 13.56 -65.64 13.25
N GLY A 285 14.89 -65.52 13.13
CA GLY A 285 15.99 -66.28 13.71
C GLY A 285 17.10 -66.44 12.65
N LEU A 286 18.31 -65.99 13.01
CA LEU A 286 19.63 -66.45 12.53
C LEU A 286 20.06 -66.24 11.07
N LEU A 287 21.30 -65.72 10.99
CA LEU A 287 22.32 -65.77 9.93
C LEU A 287 22.17 -64.82 8.73
#